data_AF-A0A356FUY0-F1
#
_entry.id   AF-A0A356FUY0-F1
#
_cell.length_a   1.000
_cell.length_b   1.000
_cell.length_c   1.000
_cell.angle_alpha   90.00
_cell.angle_beta   90.00
_cell.angle_gamma   90.00
#
_symmetry.space_group_name_H-M   'P 1'
#
loop_
_entity.id
_entity.type
_entity.pdbx_description
1 polymer ?
#
loop_
_entity_poly.entity_id
_entity_poly.type
_entity_poly.pdbx_seq_one_letter_code
_entity_poly.pdbx_strand_id
1 'polypeptide(L)'
;MGLLSDLFSGKRKREQAVERMKANAAAVAFAGISILTPMKAFAQNAQKAPAEKAKTEMVDSAASQIKFKDAAVQAAAERMIKTPTGRKVLEGLHALNVDVSYDSSVSEDLGGYYSHPARKILLNANCSDDLIASILVHEGSHALQAARCRLGPAFDMQTYFSLNKAMEADAMKNQVFAAYELKEQGDKSVFNAFERDRPSLAKAYLKLRETYADQPDSLAKYTMLAYYKDYAYVKTYEDRYVKAIGTFNDMAKPEAIGGAFQVHLSEAEIIKRICQLDGKNYMQPADSVYLQSADCNYVQKSTYKSLVKIADKFAKKVDGSTLYKADKSYTNLFVVDYKGKLVEGMPQPKPASINSTQKQHAGSASKSKPQPARMPQRRRTPNIRLPRRDGR
;
A
#
# COMPACT_ATOMS: atom_id res chain seq x y z
N MET A 1 10.30 -3.15 6.09
CA MET A 1 9.98 -3.97 7.27
C MET A 1 11.14 -4.81 7.82
N GLY A 2 12.28 -4.89 7.14
CA GLY A 2 13.31 -5.90 7.42
C GLY A 2 14.11 -5.84 8.72
N LEU A 3 14.53 -4.65 9.13
CA LEU A 3 15.19 -4.45 10.43
C LEU A 3 14.20 -4.46 11.61
N LEU A 4 12.91 -4.39 11.30
CA LEU A 4 11.85 -4.20 12.27
C LEU A 4 11.14 -5.52 12.60
N SER A 5 10.96 -6.44 11.65
CA SER A 5 10.38 -7.78 11.93
C SER A 5 11.19 -8.56 12.97
N ASP A 6 12.53 -8.47 12.95
CA ASP A 6 13.39 -9.16 13.92
C ASP A 6 13.27 -8.55 15.34
N LEU A 7 12.94 -7.26 15.43
CA LEU A 7 12.69 -6.52 16.67
C LEU A 7 11.39 -6.98 17.37
N PHE A 8 10.51 -7.69 16.66
CA PHE A 8 9.25 -8.22 17.17
C PHE A 8 9.29 -9.71 17.52
N SER A 9 10.43 -10.38 17.34
CA SER A 9 10.62 -11.78 17.73
C SER A 9 11.23 -11.92 19.14
N GLY A 10 11.22 -13.14 19.69
CA GLY A 10 11.65 -13.44 21.07
C GLY A 10 13.02 -12.87 21.45
N LYS A 11 13.26 -12.68 22.76
CA LYS A 11 14.40 -11.95 23.36
C LYS A 11 15.77 -12.19 22.69
N ARG A 12 16.05 -13.44 22.29
CA ARG A 12 17.30 -13.88 21.64
C ARG A 12 17.50 -13.35 20.22
N LYS A 13 16.41 -13.20 19.44
CA LYS A 13 16.45 -12.64 18.08
C LYS A 13 16.53 -11.10 18.09
N ARG A 14 15.98 -10.44 19.14
CA ARG A 14 16.22 -9.00 19.39
C ARG A 14 17.70 -8.70 19.62
N GLU A 15 18.40 -9.50 20.41
CA GLU A 15 19.84 -9.33 20.66
C GLU A 15 20.67 -9.52 19.38
N GLN A 16 20.30 -10.47 18.52
CA GLN A 16 20.94 -10.65 17.21
C GLN A 16 20.66 -9.50 16.23
N ALA A 17 19.44 -8.94 16.25
CA ALA A 17 19.11 -7.74 15.47
C ALA A 17 19.89 -6.51 15.96
N VAL A 18 20.08 -6.39 17.29
CA VAL A 18 20.89 -5.34 17.93
C VAL A 18 22.36 -5.45 17.50
N GLU A 19 22.95 -6.64 17.49
CA GLU A 19 24.33 -6.84 17.02
C GLU A 19 24.49 -6.55 15.52
N ARG A 20 23.50 -6.91 14.69
CA ARG A 20 23.48 -6.54 13.26
C ARG A 20 23.33 -5.03 13.04
N MET A 21 22.55 -4.33 13.86
CA MET A 21 22.46 -2.87 13.82
C MET A 21 23.76 -2.20 14.25
N LYS A 22 24.47 -2.74 15.26
CA LYS A 22 25.80 -2.24 15.66
C LYS A 22 26.83 -2.42 14.53
N ALA A 23 26.84 -3.59 13.88
CA ALA A 23 27.74 -3.86 12.75
C ALA A 23 27.44 -2.98 11.53
N ASN A 24 26.16 -2.72 11.23
CA ASN A 24 25.75 -1.87 10.11
C ASN A 24 25.85 -0.37 10.40
N ALA A 25 25.77 0.07 11.66
CA ALA A 25 25.95 1.48 12.02
C ALA A 25 27.37 1.98 11.71
N ALA A 26 28.38 1.12 11.82
CA ALA A 26 29.75 1.42 11.41
C ALA A 26 29.87 1.56 9.86
N ALA A 27 29.15 0.74 9.10
CA ALA A 27 29.12 0.81 7.64
C ALA A 27 28.32 2.02 7.12
N VAL A 28 27.25 2.42 7.81
CA VAL A 28 26.44 3.60 7.47
C VAL A 28 27.17 4.91 7.79
N ALA A 29 28.00 4.95 8.83
CA ALA A 29 28.83 6.12 9.15
C ALA A 29 29.90 6.41 8.07
N PHE A 30 30.40 5.39 7.37
CA PHE A 30 31.37 5.56 6.27
C PHE A 30 30.75 5.84 4.89
N ALA A 31 29.46 5.55 4.70
CA ALA A 31 28.74 5.82 3.45
C ALA A 31 28.14 7.24 3.36
N GLY A 32 28.35 8.07 4.39
CA GLY A 32 27.77 9.41 4.52
C GLY A 32 28.31 10.50 3.58
N ILE A 33 29.20 10.20 2.62
CA ILE A 33 29.78 11.20 1.69
C ILE A 33 29.69 10.77 0.20
N SER A 34 29.07 9.65 -0.14
CA SER A 34 28.90 9.29 -1.56
C SER A 34 27.63 8.50 -1.78
N ILE A 35 26.62 9.14 -2.37
CA ILE A 35 25.79 8.69 -3.51
C ILE A 35 24.85 9.87 -3.82
N LEU A 36 25.41 10.88 -4.51
CA LEU A 36 24.69 11.84 -5.32
C LEU A 36 25.28 11.73 -6.74
N THR A 37 24.72 10.84 -7.56
CA THR A 37 24.81 10.87 -9.04
C THR A 37 23.84 9.82 -9.64
N PRO A 38 23.42 9.95 -10.91
CA PRO A 38 22.01 9.96 -11.27
C PRO A 38 21.56 8.66 -11.94
N MET A 39 20.23 8.54 -12.05
CA MET A 39 19.49 7.59 -12.88
C MET A 39 20.17 7.33 -14.23
N LYS A 40 20.82 6.17 -14.41
CA LYS A 40 21.28 5.70 -15.74
C LYS A 40 21.38 4.18 -15.91
N ALA A 41 20.64 3.40 -15.12
CA ALA A 41 20.66 1.93 -15.19
C ALA A 41 19.37 1.28 -15.75
N PHE A 42 18.42 2.05 -16.31
CA PHE A 42 17.19 1.49 -16.91
C PHE A 42 16.92 2.03 -18.32
N ALA A 43 17.98 2.12 -19.14
CA ALA A 43 17.85 2.38 -20.57
C ALA A 43 18.78 1.44 -21.35
N GLN A 44 18.47 0.13 -21.34
CA GLN A 44 18.97 -0.82 -22.34
C GLN A 44 18.24 -2.16 -22.18
N ASN A 45 17.18 -2.32 -22.98
CA ASN A 45 16.71 -3.54 -23.65
C ASN A 45 15.22 -3.39 -23.98
N ALA A 46 14.91 -2.36 -24.77
CA ALA A 46 13.72 -2.37 -25.60
C ALA A 46 14.07 -3.11 -26.90
N GLN A 47 14.06 -4.45 -26.85
CA GLN A 47 13.95 -5.22 -28.08
C GLN A 47 12.48 -5.17 -28.51
N LYS A 48 12.26 -4.57 -29.69
CA LYS A 48 10.98 -4.60 -30.42
C LYS A 48 10.54 -6.05 -30.60
N ALA A 49 9.39 -6.41 -30.03
CA ALA A 49 8.63 -7.59 -30.46
C ALA A 49 7.67 -7.16 -31.58
N PRO A 50 7.58 -7.89 -32.71
CA PRO A 50 6.65 -7.59 -33.77
C PRO A 50 5.23 -7.98 -33.39
N ALA A 51 4.27 -7.25 -33.94
CA ALA A 51 2.85 -7.54 -33.83
C ALA A 51 2.51 -8.80 -34.62
N GLU A 52 2.07 -9.86 -33.93
CA GLU A 52 1.34 -10.95 -34.58
C GLU A 52 0.38 -11.62 -33.59
N LYS A 53 -0.84 -11.87 -34.07
CA LYS A 53 -1.92 -12.52 -33.34
C LYS A 53 -1.49 -13.94 -32.95
N ALA A 54 -1.50 -14.28 -31.66
CA ALA A 54 -1.33 -15.65 -31.21
C ALA A 54 -2.36 -16.03 -30.15
N LYS A 55 -2.96 -17.19 -30.40
CA LYS A 55 -4.00 -17.87 -29.63
C LYS A 55 -3.48 -18.34 -28.26
N THR A 56 -4.46 -18.58 -27.40
CA THR A 56 -4.52 -18.99 -25.99
C THR A 56 -3.75 -20.27 -25.59
N GLU A 57 -2.50 -20.48 -26.02
CA GLU A 57 -1.72 -21.66 -25.60
C GLU A 57 -0.24 -21.31 -25.42
N MET A 58 0.15 -20.64 -24.30
CA MET A 58 1.55 -20.64 -23.81
C MET A 58 1.77 -20.04 -22.40
N VAL A 59 0.74 -19.94 -21.54
CA VAL A 59 0.87 -19.32 -20.20
C VAL A 59 1.01 -20.34 -19.05
N ASP A 60 0.89 -21.65 -19.31
CA ASP A 60 0.99 -22.69 -18.27
C ASP A 60 2.43 -23.09 -17.88
N SER A 61 3.45 -22.68 -18.63
CA SER A 61 4.81 -23.20 -18.41
C SER A 61 5.55 -22.58 -17.22
N ALA A 62 5.27 -21.33 -16.84
CA ALA A 62 5.90 -20.67 -15.68
C ALA A 62 5.19 -20.98 -14.36
N ALA A 63 3.84 -21.00 -14.38
CA ALA A 63 3.01 -21.32 -13.23
C ALA A 63 3.22 -22.75 -12.70
N SER A 64 3.46 -23.72 -13.60
CA SER A 64 3.73 -25.12 -13.25
C SER A 64 5.09 -25.37 -12.58
N GLN A 65 5.98 -24.36 -12.56
CA GLN A 65 7.31 -24.44 -11.94
C GLN A 65 7.34 -23.89 -10.51
N ILE A 66 6.27 -23.23 -10.06
CA ILE A 66 6.21 -22.66 -8.70
C ILE A 66 5.94 -23.80 -7.71
N LYS A 67 6.98 -24.14 -6.95
CA LYS A 67 6.93 -25.19 -5.91
C LYS A 67 7.38 -24.62 -4.56
N PHE A 68 6.55 -24.83 -3.56
CA PHE A 68 6.86 -24.55 -2.16
C PHE A 68 7.16 -25.86 -1.43
N LYS A 69 8.07 -25.80 -0.44
CA LYS A 69 8.50 -26.98 0.33
C LYS A 69 7.41 -27.50 1.25
N ASP A 70 6.60 -26.59 1.77
CA ASP A 70 5.50 -26.89 2.68
C ASP A 70 4.23 -27.21 1.90
N ALA A 71 3.58 -28.35 2.21
CA ALA A 71 2.43 -28.84 1.46
C ALA A 71 1.19 -27.95 1.58
N ALA A 72 0.97 -27.32 2.75
CA ALA A 72 -0.16 -26.42 2.94
C ALA A 72 0.08 -25.08 2.23
N VAL A 73 1.32 -24.57 2.23
CA VAL A 73 1.71 -23.43 1.39
C VAL A 73 1.55 -23.75 -0.10
N GLN A 74 1.95 -24.94 -0.51
CA GLN A 74 1.79 -25.40 -1.90
C GLN A 74 0.31 -25.45 -2.29
N ALA A 75 -0.56 -26.01 -1.44
CA ALA A 75 -2.00 -26.04 -1.68
C ALA A 75 -2.60 -24.63 -1.77
N ALA A 76 -2.18 -23.70 -0.89
CA ALA A 76 -2.58 -22.30 -0.97
C ALA A 76 -2.14 -21.64 -2.29
N ALA A 77 -0.90 -21.89 -2.73
CA ALA A 77 -0.37 -21.38 -3.98
C ALA A 77 -1.11 -21.95 -5.21
N GLU A 78 -1.43 -23.25 -5.22
CA GLU A 78 -2.19 -23.91 -6.28
C GLU A 78 -3.62 -23.36 -6.43
N ARG A 79 -4.20 -22.83 -5.36
CA ARG A 79 -5.47 -22.11 -5.43
C ARG A 79 -5.26 -20.72 -6.03
N MET A 80 -4.27 -19.97 -5.54
CA MET A 80 -4.03 -18.58 -5.96
C MET A 80 -3.47 -18.46 -7.39
N ILE A 81 -2.75 -19.46 -7.91
CA ILE A 81 -2.23 -19.45 -9.29
C ILE A 81 -3.36 -19.49 -10.34
N LYS A 82 -4.56 -19.93 -9.95
CA LYS A 82 -5.76 -19.95 -10.80
C LYS A 82 -6.33 -18.55 -11.01
N THR A 83 -6.01 -17.60 -10.16
CA THR A 83 -6.53 -16.23 -10.23
C THR A 83 -5.52 -15.31 -10.93
N PRO A 84 -5.95 -14.37 -11.79
CA PRO A 84 -5.04 -13.43 -12.42
C PRO A 84 -4.17 -12.64 -11.44
N THR A 85 -4.74 -12.19 -10.32
CA THR A 85 -4.02 -11.42 -9.29
C THR A 85 -3.07 -12.32 -8.51
N GLY A 86 -3.52 -13.49 -8.07
CA GLY A 86 -2.70 -14.44 -7.31
C GLY A 86 -1.54 -14.96 -8.15
N ARG A 87 -1.77 -15.28 -9.43
CA ARG A 87 -0.73 -15.71 -10.37
C ARG A 87 0.41 -14.72 -10.48
N LYS A 88 0.10 -13.44 -10.74
CA LYS A 88 1.11 -12.39 -10.89
C LYS A 88 1.97 -12.23 -9.63
N VAL A 89 1.33 -12.31 -8.46
CA VAL A 89 2.06 -12.24 -7.19
C VAL A 89 3.00 -13.44 -7.03
N LEU A 90 2.51 -14.66 -7.26
CA LEU A 90 3.32 -15.88 -7.12
C LEU A 90 4.47 -15.96 -8.13
N GLU A 91 4.24 -15.58 -9.39
CA GLU A 91 5.29 -15.48 -10.41
C GLU A 91 6.37 -14.47 -9.99
N GLY A 92 5.96 -13.32 -9.44
CA GLY A 92 6.89 -12.34 -8.90
C GLY A 92 7.68 -12.85 -7.68
N LEU A 93 7.05 -13.63 -6.80
CA LEU A 93 7.75 -14.29 -5.67
C LEU A 93 8.80 -15.27 -6.16
N HIS A 94 8.47 -16.07 -7.16
CA HIS A 94 9.39 -17.00 -7.78
C HIS A 94 10.57 -16.27 -8.43
N ALA A 95 10.31 -15.21 -9.21
CA ALA A 95 11.36 -14.39 -9.82
C ALA A 95 12.28 -13.71 -8.79
N LEU A 96 11.74 -13.36 -7.62
CA LEU A 96 12.49 -12.78 -6.51
C LEU A 96 13.11 -13.84 -5.57
N ASN A 97 13.02 -15.14 -5.88
CA ASN A 97 13.52 -16.23 -5.02
C ASN A 97 13.09 -16.06 -3.54
N VAL A 98 11.82 -15.75 -3.31
CA VAL A 98 11.27 -15.57 -1.96
C VAL A 98 10.81 -16.92 -1.41
N ASP A 99 11.34 -17.28 -0.25
CA ASP A 99 10.90 -18.49 0.47
C ASP A 99 9.59 -18.23 1.21
N VAL A 100 8.78 -19.26 1.42
CA VAL A 100 7.51 -19.18 2.15
C VAL A 100 7.40 -20.39 3.06
N SER A 101 7.13 -20.16 4.35
CA SER A 101 6.85 -21.23 5.30
C SER A 101 5.91 -20.78 6.40
N TYR A 102 5.30 -21.74 7.09
CA TYR A 102 4.69 -21.48 8.39
C TYR A 102 5.75 -21.24 9.47
N ASP A 103 5.38 -20.45 10.47
CA ASP A 103 6.21 -20.23 11.66
C ASP A 103 5.28 -19.98 12.87
N SER A 104 5.37 -20.85 13.87
CA SER A 104 4.57 -20.78 15.10
C SER A 104 4.95 -19.61 16.01
N SER A 105 6.02 -18.88 15.69
CA SER A 105 6.39 -17.63 16.37
C SER A 105 5.76 -16.39 15.75
N VAL A 106 5.02 -16.53 14.64
CA VAL A 106 4.14 -15.46 14.15
C VAL A 106 3.06 -15.23 15.20
N SER A 107 2.89 -13.97 15.61
CA SER A 107 1.93 -13.60 16.64
C SER A 107 0.49 -13.93 16.22
N GLU A 108 -0.36 -14.30 17.17
CA GLU A 108 -1.75 -14.70 16.91
C GLU A 108 -2.60 -13.57 16.30
N ASP A 109 -2.17 -12.32 16.44
CA ASP A 109 -2.80 -11.13 15.84
C ASP A 109 -2.37 -10.88 14.37
N LEU A 110 -1.53 -11.76 13.80
CA LEU A 110 -1.00 -11.65 12.44
C LEU A 110 -1.38 -12.88 11.61
N GLY A 111 -1.80 -12.65 10.38
CA GLY A 111 -1.93 -13.73 9.38
C GLY A 111 -0.58 -14.20 8.84
N GLY A 112 0.39 -13.29 8.81
CA GLY A 112 1.75 -13.54 8.36
C GLY A 112 2.58 -12.25 8.38
N TYR A 113 3.80 -12.32 7.88
CA TYR A 113 4.59 -11.15 7.50
C TYR A 113 5.69 -11.50 6.48
N TYR A 114 6.04 -10.54 5.63
CA TYR A 114 7.25 -10.60 4.82
C TYR A 114 8.49 -10.03 5.53
N SER A 115 9.53 -10.85 5.67
CA SER A 115 10.86 -10.45 6.14
C SER A 115 11.78 -10.12 4.96
N HIS A 116 12.08 -8.84 4.78
CA HIS A 116 12.98 -8.36 3.73
C HIS A 116 14.42 -8.92 3.81
N PRO A 117 15.14 -8.90 4.96
CA PRO A 117 16.52 -9.39 5.04
C PRO A 117 16.61 -10.91 4.91
N ALA A 118 15.59 -11.64 5.35
CA ALA A 118 15.53 -13.08 5.13
C ALA A 118 15.00 -13.46 3.74
N ARG A 119 14.43 -12.49 2.99
CA ARG A 119 13.69 -12.69 1.73
C ARG A 119 12.68 -13.83 1.86
N LYS A 120 11.90 -13.79 2.94
CA LYS A 120 11.03 -14.89 3.34
C LYS A 120 9.68 -14.39 3.84
N ILE A 121 8.61 -15.07 3.45
CA ILE A 121 7.27 -14.91 4.02
C ILE A 121 7.09 -15.95 5.12
N LEU A 122 6.62 -15.49 6.28
CA LEU A 122 6.30 -16.33 7.42
C LEU A 122 4.79 -16.25 7.67
N LEU A 123 4.11 -17.38 7.51
CA LEU A 123 2.66 -17.50 7.65
C LEU A 123 2.29 -18.03 9.04
N ASN A 124 1.19 -17.55 9.58
CA ASN A 124 0.70 -18.01 10.88
C ASN A 124 0.04 -19.40 10.75
N ALA A 125 0.59 -20.38 11.46
CA ALA A 125 0.07 -21.75 11.46
C ALA A 125 -1.33 -21.89 12.07
N ASN A 126 -1.80 -20.88 12.81
CA ASN A 126 -3.12 -20.88 13.45
C ASN A 126 -4.24 -20.35 12.53
N CYS A 127 -3.90 -19.81 11.36
CA CYS A 127 -4.91 -19.36 10.39
C CYS A 127 -5.47 -20.55 9.60
N SER A 128 -6.76 -20.53 9.28
CA SER A 128 -7.38 -21.50 8.39
C SER A 128 -6.75 -21.47 6.99
N ASP A 129 -6.62 -22.62 6.34
CA ASP A 129 -6.08 -22.77 4.98
C ASP A 129 -6.72 -21.82 3.97
N ASP A 130 -8.04 -21.61 4.06
CA ASP A 130 -8.78 -20.67 3.20
C ASP A 130 -8.30 -19.22 3.38
N LEU A 131 -8.04 -18.80 4.61
CA LEU A 131 -7.55 -17.45 4.89
C LEU A 131 -6.09 -17.31 4.46
N ILE A 132 -5.27 -18.33 4.72
CA ILE A 132 -3.86 -18.38 4.32
C ILE A 132 -3.69 -18.20 2.82
N ALA A 133 -4.55 -18.81 1.99
CA ALA A 133 -4.49 -18.64 0.55
C ALA A 133 -4.55 -17.16 0.14
N SER A 134 -5.46 -16.38 0.74
CA SER A 134 -5.51 -14.93 0.50
C SER A 134 -4.34 -14.16 1.13
N ILE A 135 -3.90 -14.54 2.34
CA ILE A 135 -2.76 -13.90 3.03
C ILE A 135 -1.47 -14.07 2.24
N LEU A 136 -1.28 -15.21 1.56
CA LEU A 136 -0.12 -15.43 0.70
C LEU A 136 -0.01 -14.36 -0.40
N VAL A 137 -1.14 -13.92 -0.97
CA VAL A 137 -1.18 -12.82 -1.94
C VAL A 137 -0.88 -11.48 -1.28
N HIS A 138 -1.37 -11.26 -0.06
CA HIS A 138 -1.08 -10.05 0.72
C HIS A 138 0.42 -9.92 1.01
N GLU A 139 1.03 -10.91 1.66
CA GLU A 139 2.45 -10.90 2.00
C GLU A 139 3.33 -10.95 0.75
N GLY A 140 2.87 -11.66 -0.28
CA GLY A 140 3.52 -11.66 -1.57
C GLY A 140 3.57 -10.28 -2.21
N SER A 141 2.49 -9.49 -2.07
CA SER A 141 2.45 -8.10 -2.54
C SER A 141 3.51 -7.26 -1.83
N HIS A 142 3.71 -7.44 -0.52
CA HIS A 142 4.79 -6.76 0.20
C HIS A 142 6.18 -7.12 -0.30
N ALA A 143 6.42 -8.38 -0.66
CA ALA A 143 7.70 -8.78 -1.24
C ALA A 143 7.97 -8.06 -2.58
N LEU A 144 6.97 -7.98 -3.45
CA LEU A 144 7.09 -7.24 -4.71
C LEU A 144 7.26 -5.73 -4.49
N GLN A 145 6.52 -5.15 -3.54
CA GLN A 145 6.66 -3.74 -3.17
C GLN A 145 8.05 -3.45 -2.62
N ALA A 146 8.62 -4.33 -1.79
CA ALA A 146 9.95 -4.15 -1.22
C ALA A 146 11.09 -4.20 -2.28
N ALA A 147 10.87 -4.89 -3.39
CA ALA A 147 11.80 -4.86 -4.53
C ALA A 147 11.80 -3.50 -5.26
N ARG A 148 10.68 -2.76 -5.19
CA ARG A 148 10.48 -1.45 -5.87
C ARG A 148 10.70 -0.26 -4.93
N CYS A 149 10.43 -0.43 -3.65
CA CYS A 149 10.45 0.62 -2.64
C CYS A 149 11.22 0.17 -1.40
N ARG A 150 12.36 0.81 -1.14
CA ARG A 150 13.14 0.56 0.08
C ARG A 150 12.58 1.40 1.23
N LEU A 151 11.96 0.74 2.20
CA LEU A 151 11.60 1.35 3.48
C LEU A 151 12.83 1.44 4.39
N GLY A 152 12.98 2.58 5.06
CA GLY A 152 14.07 2.77 6.02
C GLY A 152 13.90 4.01 6.88
N PRO A 153 14.77 4.17 7.89
CA PRO A 153 14.70 5.30 8.82
C PRO A 153 15.08 6.63 8.16
N ALA A 154 15.50 6.64 6.88
CA ALA A 154 15.80 7.88 6.16
C ALA A 154 14.54 8.72 5.91
N PHE A 155 13.35 8.11 5.77
CA PHE A 155 12.12 8.84 5.49
C PHE A 155 11.62 9.63 6.69
N ASP A 156 11.16 10.85 6.45
CA ASP A 156 10.44 11.64 7.46
C ASP A 156 9.17 10.92 7.92
N MET A 157 8.65 11.29 9.10
CA MET A 157 7.49 10.63 9.72
C MET A 157 6.25 10.68 8.82
N GLN A 158 5.97 11.78 8.12
CA GLN A 158 4.85 11.86 7.18
C GLN A 158 4.99 10.80 6.08
N THR A 159 6.11 10.80 5.38
CA THR A 159 6.41 9.87 4.30
C THR A 159 6.37 8.44 4.80
N TYR A 160 6.96 8.17 5.97
CA TYR A 160 6.96 6.83 6.56
C TYR A 160 5.53 6.33 6.77
N PHE A 161 4.64 7.14 7.34
CA PHE A 161 3.24 6.75 7.55
C PHE A 161 2.48 6.60 6.22
N SER A 162 2.55 7.60 5.35
CA SER A 162 1.78 7.62 4.09
C SER A 162 2.21 6.50 3.16
N LEU A 163 3.51 6.23 3.05
CA LEU A 163 4.05 5.14 2.24
C LEU A 163 3.67 3.76 2.80
N ASN A 164 3.85 3.52 4.10
CA ASN A 164 3.49 2.23 4.68
C ASN A 164 1.98 1.98 4.59
N LYS A 165 1.13 2.98 4.86
CA LYS A 165 -0.34 2.84 4.68
C LYS A 165 -0.71 2.53 3.23
N ALA A 166 -0.07 3.19 2.26
CA ALA A 166 -0.32 2.89 0.84
C ALA A 166 0.09 1.46 0.48
N MET A 167 1.21 0.96 1.03
CA MET A 167 1.67 -0.42 0.82
C MET A 167 0.67 -1.44 1.36
N GLU A 168 0.19 -1.26 2.59
CA GLU A 168 -0.86 -2.10 3.20
C GLU A 168 -2.17 -2.05 2.39
N ALA A 169 -2.60 -0.85 1.99
CA ALA A 169 -3.83 -0.66 1.23
C ALA A 169 -3.78 -1.36 -0.13
N ASP A 170 -2.65 -1.29 -0.84
CA ASP A 170 -2.45 -2.00 -2.11
C ASP A 170 -2.37 -3.53 -1.92
N ALA A 171 -1.71 -4.00 -0.85
CA ALA A 171 -1.67 -5.43 -0.51
C ALA A 171 -3.05 -6.00 -0.18
N MET A 172 -3.84 -5.27 0.62
CA MET A 172 -5.23 -5.60 0.93
C MET A 172 -6.13 -5.61 -0.31
N LYS A 173 -5.91 -4.69 -1.25
CA LYS A 173 -6.59 -4.69 -2.56
C LYS A 173 -6.26 -5.96 -3.35
N ASN A 174 -5.00 -6.35 -3.45
CA ASN A 174 -4.62 -7.59 -4.15
C ASN A 174 -5.20 -8.84 -3.46
N GLN A 175 -5.24 -8.84 -2.13
CA GLN A 175 -5.83 -9.94 -1.35
C GLN A 175 -7.32 -10.12 -1.66
N VAL A 176 -8.13 -9.05 -1.64
CA VAL A 176 -9.56 -9.15 -1.95
C VAL A 176 -9.83 -9.45 -3.42
N PHE A 177 -9.00 -8.93 -4.34
CA PHE A 177 -9.08 -9.25 -5.76
C PHE A 177 -8.87 -10.75 -5.99
N ALA A 178 -7.77 -11.32 -5.51
CA ALA A 178 -7.49 -12.74 -5.68
C ALA A 178 -8.55 -13.62 -5.01
N ALA A 179 -9.02 -13.27 -3.80
CA ALA A 179 -10.07 -14.02 -3.13
C ALA A 179 -11.38 -14.03 -3.93
N TYR A 180 -11.76 -12.89 -4.51
CA TYR A 180 -12.99 -12.79 -5.30
C TYR A 180 -12.88 -13.40 -6.69
N GLU A 181 -11.74 -13.27 -7.35
CA GLU A 181 -11.45 -13.93 -8.63
C GLU A 181 -11.59 -15.47 -8.47
N LEU A 182 -11.14 -16.03 -7.35
CA LEU A 182 -11.33 -17.46 -7.06
C LEU A 182 -12.81 -17.81 -6.83
N LYS A 183 -13.56 -16.93 -6.16
CA LYS A 183 -15.00 -17.06 -5.97
C LYS A 183 -15.75 -17.09 -7.31
N GLU A 184 -15.35 -16.27 -8.29
CA GLU A 184 -15.93 -16.28 -9.64
C GLU A 184 -15.67 -17.60 -10.38
N GLN A 185 -14.61 -18.33 -10.01
CA GLN A 185 -14.29 -19.66 -10.53
C GLN A 185 -14.99 -20.81 -9.78
N GLY A 186 -15.83 -20.49 -8.80
CA GLY A 186 -16.65 -21.47 -8.07
C GLY A 186 -16.14 -21.83 -6.67
N ASP A 187 -14.89 -21.51 -6.31
CA ASP A 187 -14.38 -21.71 -4.95
C ASP A 187 -14.59 -20.45 -4.10
N LYS A 188 -15.70 -20.44 -3.37
CA LYS A 188 -16.13 -19.30 -2.54
C LYS A 188 -15.44 -19.22 -1.18
N SER A 189 -14.74 -20.27 -0.77
CA SER A 189 -14.30 -20.44 0.62
C SER A 189 -13.25 -19.40 1.04
N VAL A 190 -12.30 -19.07 0.16
CA VAL A 190 -11.30 -18.01 0.39
C VAL A 190 -11.94 -16.64 0.57
N PHE A 191 -12.89 -16.26 -0.30
CA PHE A 191 -13.59 -14.98 -0.17
C PHE A 191 -14.44 -14.93 1.10
N ASN A 192 -15.11 -16.02 1.48
CA ASN A 192 -15.89 -16.09 2.71
C ASN A 192 -14.99 -15.95 3.96
N ALA A 193 -13.80 -16.56 3.95
CA ALA A 193 -12.81 -16.42 5.01
C ALA A 193 -12.29 -14.98 5.10
N PHE A 194 -11.98 -14.36 3.94
CA PHE A 194 -11.58 -12.95 3.86
C PHE A 194 -12.71 -12.02 4.36
N GLU A 195 -13.95 -12.24 3.95
CA GLU A 195 -15.10 -11.42 4.37
C GLU A 195 -15.34 -11.50 5.87
N ARG A 196 -15.13 -12.67 6.48
CA ARG A 196 -15.21 -12.83 7.94
C ARG A 196 -14.10 -12.06 8.67
N ASP A 197 -12.89 -12.05 8.11
CA ASP A 197 -11.74 -11.34 8.69
C ASP A 197 -11.79 -9.82 8.42
N ARG A 198 -12.29 -9.41 7.26
CA ARG A 198 -12.25 -8.04 6.72
C ARG A 198 -13.61 -7.62 6.11
N PRO A 199 -14.69 -7.60 6.92
CA PRO A 199 -16.05 -7.42 6.41
C PRO A 199 -16.28 -6.03 5.79
N SER A 200 -15.66 -4.99 6.35
CA SER A 200 -15.74 -3.61 5.88
C SER A 200 -15.24 -3.48 4.42
N LEU A 201 -14.05 -4.02 4.16
CA LEU A 201 -13.40 -3.98 2.85
C LEU A 201 -14.06 -4.92 1.86
N ALA A 202 -14.45 -6.13 2.28
CA ALA A 202 -15.19 -7.07 1.42
C ALA A 202 -16.51 -6.44 0.92
N LYS A 203 -17.29 -5.84 1.81
CA LYS A 203 -18.54 -5.14 1.45
C LYS A 203 -18.29 -3.94 0.53
N ALA A 204 -17.26 -3.14 0.81
CA ALA A 204 -16.90 -2.01 -0.03
C ALA A 204 -16.51 -2.47 -1.45
N TYR A 205 -15.69 -3.52 -1.55
CA TYR A 205 -15.27 -4.10 -2.82
C TYR A 205 -16.46 -4.61 -3.66
N LEU A 206 -17.41 -5.34 -3.05
CA LEU A 206 -18.62 -5.82 -3.74
C LEU A 206 -19.44 -4.65 -4.34
N LYS A 207 -19.60 -3.56 -3.58
CA LYS A 207 -20.29 -2.37 -4.08
C LYS A 207 -19.52 -1.66 -5.21
N LEU A 208 -18.19 -1.59 -5.09
CA LEU A 208 -17.34 -0.99 -6.12
C LEU A 208 -17.38 -1.80 -7.41
N ARG A 209 -17.46 -3.13 -7.31
CA ARG A 209 -17.65 -4.05 -8.45
C ARG A 209 -18.93 -3.74 -9.22
N GLU A 210 -20.04 -3.42 -8.55
CA GLU A 210 -21.29 -3.01 -9.22
C GLU A 210 -21.12 -1.72 -10.02
N THR A 211 -20.19 -0.84 -9.62
CA THR A 211 -19.99 0.48 -10.24
C THR A 211 -18.88 0.48 -11.30
N TYR A 212 -17.83 -0.31 -11.10
CA TYR A 212 -16.56 -0.25 -11.84
C TYR A 212 -16.12 -1.60 -12.43
N ALA A 213 -17.03 -2.55 -12.65
CA ALA A 213 -16.71 -3.88 -13.18
C ALA A 213 -15.82 -3.84 -14.44
N ASP A 214 -16.14 -2.94 -15.38
CA ASP A 214 -15.42 -2.79 -16.65
C ASP A 214 -14.30 -1.74 -16.61
N GLN A 215 -13.97 -1.23 -15.41
CA GLN A 215 -12.96 -0.18 -15.19
C GLN A 215 -11.94 -0.67 -14.16
N PRO A 216 -10.98 -1.55 -14.55
CA PRO A 216 -10.07 -2.19 -13.61
C PRO A 216 -9.23 -1.20 -12.81
N ASP A 217 -8.78 -0.10 -13.42
CA ASP A 217 -8.00 0.93 -12.73
C ASP A 217 -8.84 1.65 -11.67
N SER A 218 -10.08 2.03 -12.00
CA SER A 218 -11.03 2.63 -11.06
C SER A 218 -11.37 1.68 -9.91
N LEU A 219 -11.63 0.41 -10.23
CA LEU A 219 -11.91 -0.62 -9.23
C LEU A 219 -10.73 -0.79 -8.27
N ALA A 220 -9.51 -0.87 -8.78
CA ALA A 220 -8.29 -1.00 -7.98
C ALA A 220 -8.08 0.23 -7.09
N LYS A 221 -8.15 1.43 -7.67
CA LYS A 221 -8.03 2.70 -6.98
C LYS A 221 -9.01 2.81 -5.81
N TYR A 222 -10.31 2.64 -6.06
CA TYR A 222 -11.30 2.84 -5.02
C TYR A 222 -11.33 1.71 -3.99
N THR A 223 -10.89 0.50 -4.35
CA THR A 223 -10.71 -0.60 -3.38
C THR A 223 -9.54 -0.30 -2.43
N MET A 224 -8.41 0.15 -2.97
CA MET A 224 -7.26 0.59 -2.18
C MET A 224 -7.65 1.76 -1.25
N LEU A 225 -8.38 2.76 -1.74
CA LEU A 225 -8.87 3.86 -0.90
C LEU A 225 -9.88 3.42 0.17
N ALA A 226 -10.63 2.33 -0.05
CA ALA A 226 -11.59 1.82 0.94
C ALA A 226 -10.92 1.26 2.20
N TYR A 227 -9.68 0.79 2.10
CA TYR A 227 -8.88 0.35 3.26
C TYR A 227 -8.78 1.41 4.36
N TYR A 228 -8.60 2.67 3.97
CA TYR A 228 -8.43 3.78 4.91
C TYR A 228 -9.67 4.06 5.76
N LYS A 229 -10.83 3.48 5.42
CA LYS A 229 -12.05 3.61 6.23
C LYS A 229 -12.12 2.60 7.38
N ASP A 230 -11.21 1.64 7.42
CA ASP A 230 -11.08 0.70 8.54
C ASP A 230 -10.16 1.27 9.62
N TYR A 231 -10.63 2.30 10.31
CA TYR A 231 -9.83 3.07 11.27
C TYR A 231 -9.24 2.21 12.40
N ALA A 232 -9.98 1.18 12.84
CA ALA A 232 -9.51 0.26 13.87
C ALA A 232 -8.35 -0.59 13.34
N TYR A 233 -8.47 -1.15 12.14
CA TYR A 233 -7.41 -1.95 11.54
C TYR A 233 -6.18 -1.09 11.20
N VAL A 234 -6.37 0.07 10.57
CA VAL A 234 -5.28 1.01 10.27
C VAL A 234 -4.52 1.42 11.54
N LYS A 235 -5.22 1.57 12.68
CA LYS A 235 -4.58 1.90 13.95
C LYS A 235 -3.61 0.84 14.45
N THR A 236 -3.89 -0.44 14.22
CA THR A 236 -2.96 -1.53 14.60
C THR A 236 -1.60 -1.36 13.90
N TYR A 237 -1.62 -0.91 12.63
CA TYR A 237 -0.42 -0.60 11.87
C TYR A 237 0.25 0.68 12.33
N GLU A 238 -0.52 1.75 12.62
CA GLU A 238 0.04 2.97 13.20
C GLU A 238 0.83 2.69 14.49
N ASP A 239 0.32 1.84 15.37
CA ASP A 239 1.02 1.46 16.61
C ASP A 239 2.33 0.73 16.33
N ARG A 240 2.35 -0.14 15.33
CA ARG A 240 3.57 -0.82 14.86
C ARG A 240 4.56 0.17 14.27
N TYR A 241 4.11 1.16 13.51
CA TYR A 241 4.94 2.22 12.94
C TYR A 241 5.55 3.12 14.03
N VAL A 242 4.73 3.56 15.00
CA VAL A 242 5.21 4.32 16.17
C VAL A 242 6.28 3.54 16.92
N LYS A 243 6.03 2.25 17.19
CA LYS A 243 6.99 1.40 17.91
C LYS A 243 8.28 1.22 17.13
N ALA A 244 8.20 1.04 15.81
CA ALA A 244 9.36 0.92 14.94
C ALA A 244 10.23 2.18 14.96
N ILE A 245 9.64 3.34 14.70
CA ILE A 245 10.33 4.64 14.69
C ILE A 245 10.89 4.94 16.09
N GLY A 246 10.10 4.72 17.13
CA GLY A 246 10.51 4.94 18.52
C GLY A 246 11.70 4.06 18.91
N THR A 247 11.68 2.78 18.55
CA THR A 247 12.79 1.87 18.86
C THR A 247 14.05 2.24 18.10
N PHE A 248 13.93 2.57 16.80
CA PHE A 248 15.07 3.09 16.04
C PHE A 248 15.64 4.36 16.70
N ASN A 249 14.77 5.31 17.04
CA ASN A 249 15.18 6.55 17.69
C ASN A 249 15.90 6.26 19.01
N ASP A 250 15.36 5.38 19.87
CA ASP A 250 15.97 5.04 21.16
C ASP A 250 17.34 4.35 20.98
N MET A 251 17.48 3.46 19.99
CA MET A 251 18.71 2.68 19.75
C MET A 251 19.79 3.40 18.94
N ALA A 252 19.43 4.37 18.10
CA ALA A 252 20.37 5.05 17.24
C ALA A 252 21.35 5.93 18.05
N LYS A 253 22.64 5.80 17.74
CA LYS A 253 23.70 6.69 18.23
C LYS A 253 23.58 8.07 17.56
N PRO A 254 24.02 9.16 18.20
CA PRO A 254 23.94 10.52 17.65
C PRO A 254 24.52 10.65 16.23
N GLU A 255 25.58 9.92 15.89
CA GLU A 255 26.21 9.98 14.58
C GLU A 255 25.40 9.25 13.51
N ALA A 256 24.71 8.16 13.88
CA ALA A 256 23.86 7.37 12.98
C ALA A 256 22.46 7.96 12.82
N ILE A 257 22.02 8.80 13.77
CA ILE A 257 20.67 9.36 13.78
C ILE A 257 20.53 10.58 12.87
N GLY A 258 21.63 11.25 12.53
CA GLY A 258 21.63 12.47 11.72
C GLY A 258 21.01 12.29 10.33
N GLY A 259 21.29 11.18 9.65
CA GLY A 259 20.71 10.87 8.34
C GLY A 259 19.27 10.33 8.39
N ALA A 260 18.70 10.14 9.58
CA ALA A 260 17.35 9.61 9.74
C ALA A 260 16.29 10.71 9.72
N PHE A 261 15.11 10.36 9.22
CA PHE A 261 13.93 11.22 9.13
C PHE A 261 14.14 12.52 8.33
N GLN A 262 14.97 12.45 7.27
CA GLN A 262 15.31 13.62 6.44
C GLN A 262 14.74 13.57 5.02
N VAL A 263 14.25 12.41 4.57
CA VAL A 263 13.80 12.20 3.19
C VAL A 263 12.28 12.30 3.10
N HIS A 264 11.81 13.26 2.32
CA HIS A 264 10.39 13.40 2.00
C HIS A 264 10.07 12.77 0.64
N LEU A 265 8.96 12.03 0.52
CA LEU A 265 8.38 11.63 -0.76
C LEU A 265 7.02 12.29 -0.94
N SER A 266 6.81 12.92 -2.10
CA SER A 266 5.48 13.39 -2.49
C SER A 266 4.49 12.23 -2.67
N GLU A 267 3.20 12.48 -2.50
CA GLU A 267 2.17 11.47 -2.70
C GLU A 267 2.12 10.94 -4.15
N ALA A 268 2.47 11.76 -5.15
CA ALA A 268 2.60 11.31 -6.53
C ALA A 268 3.74 10.27 -6.69
N GLU A 269 4.84 10.44 -5.97
CA GLU A 269 5.94 9.48 -5.96
C GLU A 269 5.58 8.19 -5.18
N ILE A 270 4.79 8.32 -4.10
CA ILE A 270 4.22 7.16 -3.40
C ILE A 270 3.31 6.36 -4.35
N ILE A 271 2.37 7.04 -5.03
CA ILE A 271 1.50 6.43 -6.05
C ILE A 271 2.33 5.70 -7.09
N LYS A 272 3.39 6.34 -7.60
CA LYS A 272 4.24 5.77 -8.64
C LYS A 272 4.91 4.46 -8.22
N ARG A 273 5.33 4.37 -6.97
CA ARG A 273 6.05 3.21 -6.44
C ARG A 273 5.13 2.07 -6.04
N ILE A 274 3.94 2.38 -5.53
CA ILE A 274 3.07 1.41 -4.86
C ILE A 274 1.88 1.00 -5.71
N CYS A 275 1.16 1.95 -6.32
CA CYS A 275 -0.14 1.71 -6.94
C CYS A 275 -0.01 1.08 -8.33
N GLN A 276 0.50 -0.16 -8.39
CA GLN A 276 0.69 -0.89 -9.64
C GLN A 276 -0.29 -2.05 -9.80
N LEU A 277 -0.81 -2.19 -11.02
CA LEU A 277 -1.60 -3.31 -11.51
C LEU A 277 -1.02 -3.65 -12.89
N ASP A 278 -0.58 -4.89 -13.08
CA ASP A 278 -0.07 -5.38 -14.37
C ASP A 278 1.12 -4.58 -14.91
N GLY A 279 2.01 -4.16 -14.00
CA GLY A 279 3.19 -3.35 -14.31
C GLY A 279 2.88 -1.89 -14.69
N LYS A 280 1.60 -1.46 -14.59
CA LYS A 280 1.15 -0.10 -14.87
C LYS A 280 0.56 0.53 -13.62
N ASN A 281 0.57 1.85 -13.54
CA ASN A 281 -0.02 2.53 -12.40
C ASN A 281 -1.53 2.66 -12.57
N TYR A 282 -2.32 2.12 -11.64
CA TYR A 282 -3.78 2.28 -11.64
C TYR A 282 -4.25 3.59 -10.99
N MET A 283 -3.33 4.33 -10.35
CA MET A 283 -3.51 5.71 -9.91
C MET A 283 -2.51 6.61 -10.64
N GLN A 284 -2.97 7.76 -11.09
CA GLN A 284 -2.17 8.77 -11.78
C GLN A 284 -1.61 9.80 -10.79
N PRO A 285 -0.57 10.58 -11.15
CA PRO A 285 -0.05 11.64 -10.29
C PRO A 285 -1.12 12.63 -9.81
N ALA A 286 -2.13 12.92 -10.64
CA ALA A 286 -3.25 13.79 -10.27
C ALA A 286 -4.15 13.20 -9.16
N ASP A 287 -4.11 11.88 -8.94
CA ASP A 287 -4.81 11.23 -7.84
C ASP A 287 -4.09 11.43 -6.48
N SER A 288 -2.96 12.15 -6.44
CA SER A 288 -2.27 12.51 -5.19
C SER A 288 -3.20 13.22 -4.20
N VAL A 289 -4.22 13.92 -4.71
CA VAL A 289 -5.25 14.59 -3.91
C VAL A 289 -5.96 13.66 -2.93
N TYR A 290 -6.12 12.37 -3.26
CA TYR A 290 -6.73 11.40 -2.35
C TYR A 290 -5.79 11.09 -1.18
N LEU A 291 -4.52 10.80 -1.47
CA LEU A 291 -3.52 10.50 -0.46
C LEU A 291 -3.11 11.72 0.38
N GLN A 292 -3.46 12.93 -0.06
CA GLN A 292 -3.29 14.19 0.68
C GLN A 292 -4.51 14.54 1.53
N SER A 293 -5.64 13.87 1.34
CA SER A 293 -6.91 14.21 2.00
C SER A 293 -6.95 13.76 3.46
N ALA A 294 -7.88 14.33 4.24
CA ALA A 294 -8.16 13.89 5.60
C ALA A 294 -8.62 12.42 5.68
N ASP A 295 -9.09 11.85 4.58
CA ASP A 295 -9.54 10.46 4.51
C ASP A 295 -8.39 9.46 4.36
N CYS A 296 -7.17 9.91 4.01
CA CYS A 296 -6.01 9.02 3.80
C CYS A 296 -4.76 9.46 4.55
N ASN A 297 -4.50 10.77 4.62
CA ASN A 297 -3.31 11.36 5.25
C ASN A 297 -3.52 11.68 6.73
N TYR A 298 -4.18 10.79 7.47
CA TYR A 298 -4.50 10.99 8.87
C TYR A 298 -3.62 10.12 9.78
N VAL A 299 -3.61 10.45 11.07
CA VAL A 299 -3.27 9.54 12.16
C VAL A 299 -4.26 9.70 13.31
N GLN A 300 -4.42 8.66 14.13
CA GLN A 300 -5.24 8.82 15.33
C GLN A 300 -4.57 9.74 16.36
N LYS A 301 -5.37 10.40 17.21
CA LYS A 301 -4.89 11.31 18.26
C LYS A 301 -3.79 10.72 19.15
N SER A 302 -3.90 9.44 19.52
CA SER A 302 -2.88 8.76 20.34
C SER A 302 -1.56 8.57 19.57
N THR A 303 -1.62 8.17 18.31
CA THR A 303 -0.49 8.09 17.39
C THR A 303 0.21 9.44 17.28
N TYR A 304 -0.54 10.52 17.01
CA TYR A 304 0.00 11.87 16.90
C TYR A 304 0.79 12.29 18.16
N LYS A 305 0.22 12.05 19.36
CA LYS A 305 0.90 12.34 20.63
C LYS A 305 2.21 11.56 20.79
N SER A 306 2.26 10.32 20.31
CA SER A 306 3.49 9.53 20.31
C SER A 306 4.53 10.08 19.35
N LEU A 307 4.13 10.53 18.15
CA LEU A 307 5.02 11.16 17.18
C LEU A 307 5.64 12.45 17.73
N VAL A 308 4.87 13.30 18.42
CA VAL A 308 5.39 14.49 19.12
C VAL A 308 6.52 14.09 20.09
N LYS A 309 6.27 13.09 20.95
CA LYS A 309 7.28 12.63 21.92
C LYS A 309 8.54 12.07 21.24
N ILE A 310 8.38 11.34 20.14
CA ILE A 310 9.50 10.80 19.37
C ILE A 310 10.29 11.96 18.73
N ALA A 311 9.61 12.93 18.14
CA ALA A 311 10.24 14.10 17.53
C ALA A 311 11.01 14.93 18.57
N ASP A 312 10.44 15.16 19.76
CA ASP A 312 11.13 15.86 20.85
C ASP A 312 12.38 15.11 21.32
N LYS A 313 12.30 13.78 21.46
CA LYS A 313 13.45 12.93 21.77
C LYS A 313 14.53 13.02 20.69
N PHE A 314 14.12 12.96 19.42
CA PHE A 314 15.04 13.05 18.28
C PHE A 314 15.73 14.42 18.26
N ALA A 315 14.97 15.50 18.42
CA ALA A 315 15.47 16.87 18.44
C ALA A 315 16.57 17.05 19.50
N LYS A 316 16.38 16.51 20.71
CA LYS A 316 17.39 16.53 21.78
C LYS A 316 18.66 15.75 21.43
N LYS A 317 18.57 14.70 20.61
CA LYS A 317 19.73 13.89 20.19
C LYS A 317 20.56 14.55 19.09
N VAL A 318 19.94 15.40 18.27
CA VAL A 318 20.60 16.13 17.18
C VAL A 318 20.87 17.60 17.52
N ASP A 319 20.56 18.02 18.76
CA ASP A 319 20.73 19.38 19.22
C ASP A 319 22.19 19.83 19.10
N GLY A 320 22.41 21.03 18.57
CA GLY A 320 23.74 21.55 18.22
C GLY A 320 24.33 21.08 16.88
N SER A 321 23.67 20.17 16.15
CA SER A 321 24.07 19.86 14.76
C SER A 321 23.59 20.93 13.80
N THR A 322 24.48 21.45 12.95
CA THR A 322 24.12 22.34 11.84
C THR A 322 23.66 21.59 10.59
N LEU A 323 23.87 20.26 10.54
CA LEU A 323 23.63 19.43 9.37
C LEU A 323 22.25 18.74 9.40
N TYR A 324 21.67 18.54 10.58
CA TYR A 324 20.49 17.70 10.76
C TYR A 324 19.36 18.47 11.43
N LYS A 325 18.13 18.30 10.91
CA LYS A 325 16.96 19.00 11.43
C LYS A 325 16.07 18.02 12.18
N ALA A 326 15.47 18.51 13.27
CA ALA A 326 14.39 17.79 13.94
C ALA A 326 13.24 17.57 12.96
N ASP A 327 12.78 16.32 12.85
CA ASP A 327 11.65 15.98 12.00
C ASP A 327 10.34 16.46 12.64
N LYS A 328 9.64 17.35 11.92
CA LYS A 328 8.31 17.86 12.28
C LYS A 328 7.26 17.52 11.22
N SER A 329 7.56 16.68 10.24
CA SER A 329 6.66 16.32 9.14
C SER A 329 5.34 15.70 9.64
N TYR A 330 5.31 15.12 10.84
CA TYR A 330 4.08 14.64 11.48
C TYR A 330 3.00 15.73 11.64
N THR A 331 3.35 17.02 11.63
CA THR A 331 2.37 18.13 11.65
C THR A 331 1.57 18.27 10.35
N ASN A 332 2.01 17.59 9.28
CA ASN A 332 1.32 17.53 7.99
C ASN A 332 0.35 16.35 7.91
N LEU A 333 0.12 15.61 9.00
CA LEU A 333 -0.90 14.58 9.09
C LEU A 333 -2.17 15.14 9.73
N PHE A 334 -3.33 14.81 9.18
CA PHE A 334 -4.61 15.10 9.82
C PHE A 334 -4.76 14.30 11.11
N VAL A 335 -5.39 14.87 12.13
CA VAL A 335 -5.63 14.16 13.40
C VAL A 335 -7.10 13.79 13.51
N VAL A 336 -7.37 12.49 13.59
CA VAL A 336 -8.72 11.92 13.69
C VAL A 336 -8.94 11.16 15.00
N ASP A 337 -10.21 11.00 15.37
CA ASP A 337 -10.64 10.10 16.43
C ASP A 337 -10.74 8.64 15.93
N TYR A 338 -11.21 7.74 16.78
CA TYR A 338 -11.34 6.31 16.48
C TYR A 338 -12.41 6.00 15.42
N LYS A 339 -13.27 6.96 15.07
CA LYS A 339 -14.29 6.87 14.02
C LYS A 339 -13.88 7.60 12.73
N GLY A 340 -12.68 8.17 12.69
CA GLY A 340 -12.21 8.96 11.55
C GLY A 340 -12.68 10.41 11.52
N LYS A 341 -13.33 10.91 12.58
CA LYS A 341 -13.73 12.32 12.62
C LYS A 341 -12.52 13.18 13.00
N LEU A 342 -12.33 14.30 12.31
CA LEU A 342 -11.32 15.29 12.67
C LEU A 342 -11.47 15.73 14.13
N VAL A 343 -10.36 15.73 14.86
CA VAL A 343 -10.33 16.15 16.26
C VAL A 343 -10.19 17.67 16.33
N GLU A 344 -11.20 18.32 16.90
CA GLU A 344 -11.19 19.77 17.13
C GLU A 344 -10.03 20.18 18.05
N GLY A 345 -9.44 21.34 17.75
CA GLY A 345 -8.30 21.89 18.51
C GLY A 345 -6.96 21.19 18.29
N MET A 346 -6.91 20.09 17.51
CA MET A 346 -5.64 19.49 17.09
C MET A 346 -5.09 20.22 15.86
N PRO A 347 -3.75 20.34 15.71
CA PRO A 347 -3.14 20.86 14.50
C PRO A 347 -3.64 20.10 13.26
N GLN A 348 -3.96 20.84 12.22
CA GLN A 348 -4.30 20.29 10.92
C GLN A 348 -3.26 20.76 9.89
N PRO A 349 -2.98 19.97 8.84
CA PRO A 349 -2.07 20.37 7.80
C PRO A 349 -2.56 21.68 7.19
N LYS A 350 -1.65 22.63 6.96
CA LYS A 350 -2.00 23.82 6.19
C LYS A 350 -2.37 23.35 4.78
N PRO A 351 -3.50 23.81 4.20
CA PRO A 351 -3.80 23.49 2.82
C PRO A 351 -2.60 23.89 1.97
N ALA A 352 -2.04 22.95 1.21
CA ALA A 352 -0.97 23.26 0.29
C ALA A 352 -1.49 24.37 -0.63
N SER A 353 -0.82 25.54 -0.62
CA SER A 353 -1.09 26.57 -1.61
C SER A 353 -0.82 25.92 -2.96
N ILE A 354 -1.87 25.68 -3.74
CA ILE A 354 -1.77 25.20 -5.11
C ILE A 354 -1.05 26.31 -5.87
N ASN A 355 0.28 26.24 -5.93
CA ASN A 355 1.06 27.19 -6.68
C ASN A 355 0.67 27.05 -8.15
N SER A 356 0.20 28.16 -8.71
CA SER A 356 -0.37 28.35 -10.04
C SER A 356 0.63 28.19 -11.19
N THR A 357 1.71 27.41 -11.01
CA THR A 357 2.79 27.26 -11.98
C THR A 357 2.44 26.38 -13.19
N GLN A 358 1.20 25.88 -13.31
CA GLN A 358 0.72 25.20 -14.53
C GLN A 358 0.05 26.14 -15.55
N LYS A 359 0.07 27.47 -15.35
CA LYS A 359 -0.57 28.42 -16.29
C LYS A 359 0.33 29.01 -17.39
N GLN A 360 1.57 28.54 -17.55
CA GLN A 360 2.49 29.06 -18.59
C GLN A 360 2.67 28.18 -19.83
N HIS A 361 1.95 27.06 -19.95
CA HIS A 361 1.80 26.34 -21.22
C HIS A 361 0.33 26.21 -21.64
N ALA A 362 -0.32 27.35 -21.82
CA ALA A 362 -1.52 27.46 -22.64
C ALA A 362 -1.50 28.86 -23.30
N GLY A 363 -0.72 28.98 -24.37
CA GLY A 363 -0.79 30.12 -25.26
C GLY A 363 -2.18 30.21 -25.90
N SER A 364 -2.72 31.43 -25.91
CA SER A 364 -3.68 31.97 -26.88
C SER A 364 -4.84 31.06 -27.33
N ALA A 365 -6.00 31.20 -26.71
CA ALA A 365 -7.28 31.00 -27.39
C ALA A 365 -8.25 32.14 -27.03
N SER A 366 -8.83 32.71 -28.07
CA SER A 366 -9.61 33.94 -28.09
C SER A 366 -10.83 33.95 -27.16
N LYS A 367 -11.13 35.15 -26.65
CA LYS A 367 -12.39 35.50 -25.97
C LYS A 367 -13.60 35.17 -26.86
N SER A 368 -14.43 34.22 -26.43
CA SER A 368 -15.85 34.18 -26.80
C SER A 368 -16.67 33.78 -25.57
N LYS A 369 -17.51 34.72 -25.09
CA LYS A 369 -18.47 34.49 -23.99
C LYS A 369 -19.49 33.42 -24.39
N PRO A 370 -19.79 32.40 -23.57
CA PRO A 370 -20.96 31.56 -23.78
C PRO A 370 -22.21 32.26 -23.21
N GLN A 371 -23.24 32.39 -24.04
CA GLN A 371 -24.61 32.66 -23.62
C GLN A 371 -25.17 31.46 -22.82
N PRO A 372 -26.08 31.68 -21.85
CA PRO A 372 -26.70 30.59 -21.10
C PRO A 372 -27.70 29.83 -21.98
N ALA A 373 -27.50 28.52 -22.08
CA ALA A 373 -28.41 27.61 -22.76
C ALA A 373 -29.75 27.51 -22.02
N ARG A 374 -30.84 27.79 -22.74
CA ARG A 374 -32.23 27.57 -22.32
C ARG A 374 -32.48 26.07 -22.07
N MET A 375 -33.07 25.76 -20.92
CA MET A 375 -33.66 24.45 -20.63
C MET A 375 -34.77 24.10 -21.64
N PRO A 376 -34.78 22.89 -22.21
CA PRO A 376 -35.94 22.40 -22.96
C PRO A 376 -37.05 21.94 -22.01
N GLN A 377 -38.23 22.52 -22.19
CA GLN A 377 -39.46 22.16 -21.50
C GLN A 377 -39.85 20.69 -21.80
N ARG A 378 -40.22 19.96 -20.73
CA ARG A 378 -40.81 18.62 -20.82
C ARG A 378 -42.08 18.64 -21.68
N ARG A 379 -42.05 17.97 -22.84
CA ARG A 379 -43.25 17.61 -23.59
C ARG A 379 -44.02 16.53 -22.83
N ARG A 380 -45.29 16.82 -22.52
CA ARG A 380 -46.28 15.87 -22.02
C ARG A 380 -46.55 14.82 -23.10
N THR A 381 -46.43 13.55 -22.76
CA THR A 381 -46.89 12.42 -23.56
C THR A 381 -48.43 12.32 -23.54
N PRO A 382 -49.09 11.99 -24.66
CA PRO A 382 -50.53 11.71 -24.66
C PRO A 382 -50.84 10.31 -24.13
N ASN A 383 -51.91 10.22 -23.33
CA ASN A 383 -52.53 8.97 -22.87
C ASN A 383 -52.96 8.10 -24.06
N ILE A 384 -52.38 6.90 -24.17
CA ILE A 384 -52.88 5.83 -25.03
C ILE A 384 -53.91 5.02 -24.24
N ARG A 385 -55.15 5.06 -24.72
CA ARG A 385 -56.31 4.32 -24.22
C ARG A 385 -56.23 2.88 -24.78
N LEU A 386 -56.11 1.89 -23.91
CA LEU A 386 -56.23 0.48 -24.30
C LEU A 386 -57.70 0.11 -24.54
N PRO A 387 -58.03 -0.67 -25.59
CA PRO A 387 -59.39 -1.14 -25.82
C PRO A 387 -59.79 -2.25 -24.85
N ARG A 388 -61.05 -2.17 -24.40
CA ARG A 388 -61.76 -3.18 -23.60
C ARG A 388 -61.89 -4.48 -24.40
N ARG A 389 -61.65 -5.59 -23.70
CA ARG A 389 -61.86 -6.96 -24.18
C ARG A 389 -63.25 -7.39 -23.71
N ASP A 390 -64.21 -7.40 -24.62
CA ASP A 390 -65.49 -8.09 -24.41
C ASP A 390 -65.29 -9.58 -24.71
N GLY A 391 -65.86 -10.42 -23.86
CA GLY A 391 -65.59 -11.86 -23.81
C GLY A 391 -66.36 -12.73 -24.80
N ARG A 392 -65.90 -13.97 -24.88
CA ARG A 392 -66.69 -15.19 -24.95
C ARG A 392 -66.00 -16.26 -24.12
#